data_AF-A0A2J6RI48-F1
#
_entry.id   AF-A0A2J6RI48-F1
#
_cell.length_a   1.000
_cell.length_b   1.000
_cell.length_c   1.000
_cell.angle_alpha   90.00
_cell.angle_beta   90.00
_cell.angle_gamma   90.00
#
_symmetry.space_group_name_H-M   'P 1'
#
loop_
_entity.id
_entity.type
_entity.pdbx_description
1 polymer ?
#
loop_
_entity_poly.entity_id
_entity_poly.type
_entity_poly.pdbx_seq_one_letter_code
_entity_poly.pdbx_strand_id
1 'polypeptide(L)'
;MSLDDLLPRNFRGDGWVKHIFYGTSKILQLRGPKAHLTGPGRSFFLTARLFEICRSCFFPEPTFLDQADWMSLMDRMWEGESASEWHPKESLLDLMIACSSLGHRIATLVDPTSIENKVSEGALLDLATEGINLRSSLSNWQGTFTTWLHLDPTREQDPRSVLAATYYHGISIFLSGHFDYRYQFNHIPSPSLPSNDIQFHVNKILQQTEEALKTTRLAGILFLFPLRVAGARARTVVQSARILAMLDGISESRFVVAQAFSENLRTLWGSRGLL
;
A
#
# COMPACT_ATOMS: atom_id res chain seq x y z
N MET A 1 14.33 6.44 12.21
CA MET A 1 13.05 6.03 12.81
C MET A 1 12.09 5.71 11.68
N SER A 2 12.15 4.47 11.17
CA SER A 2 11.30 3.90 10.11
C SER A 2 9.82 4.00 10.48
N LEU A 3 8.94 3.89 9.47
CA LEU A 3 7.52 3.55 9.66
C LEU A 3 7.37 2.26 10.52
N ASP A 4 8.41 1.43 10.52
CA ASP A 4 8.56 0.20 11.34
C ASP A 4 9.07 0.46 12.77
N ASP A 5 9.92 1.48 12.99
CA ASP A 5 10.50 1.79 14.32
C ASP A 5 9.49 2.43 15.27
N LEU A 6 8.35 2.84 14.73
CA LEU A 6 7.28 3.48 15.47
C LEU A 6 6.29 2.49 16.08
N LEU A 7 6.41 1.19 15.78
CA LEU A 7 5.44 0.19 16.21
C LEU A 7 6.09 -0.93 17.04
N PRO A 8 5.72 -1.10 18.32
CA PRO A 8 6.12 -2.26 19.10
C PRO A 8 5.60 -3.56 18.47
N ARG A 9 6.47 -4.56 18.34
CA ARG A 9 6.25 -5.86 17.65
C ARG A 9 5.18 -6.78 18.27
N ASN A 10 4.45 -6.34 19.31
CA ASN A 10 3.55 -7.20 20.09
C ASN A 10 2.24 -6.47 20.45
N PHE A 11 1.20 -6.55 19.61
CA PHE A 11 -0.15 -6.12 20.00
C PHE A 11 -1.26 -7.07 19.53
N ARG A 12 -2.33 -7.15 20.34
CA ARG A 12 -3.44 -8.12 20.25
C ARG A 12 -4.31 -8.04 18.97
N GLY A 13 -4.09 -7.05 18.10
CA GLY A 13 -4.71 -6.95 16.76
C GLY A 13 -3.92 -7.62 15.63
N ASP A 14 -2.62 -7.88 15.83
CA ASP A 14 -1.78 -8.57 14.84
C ASP A 14 -2.28 -9.98 14.56
N GLY A 15 -2.84 -10.66 15.55
CA GLY A 15 -3.36 -12.02 15.38
C GLY A 15 -4.44 -12.09 14.31
N TRP A 16 -5.38 -11.14 14.28
CA TRP A 16 -6.51 -11.14 13.34
C TRP A 16 -6.14 -10.55 11.98
N VAL A 17 -5.34 -9.47 11.97
CA VAL A 17 -4.72 -8.92 10.76
C VAL A 17 -3.92 -10.02 10.06
N LYS A 18 -3.01 -10.67 10.78
CA LYS A 18 -2.26 -11.82 10.26
C LYS A 18 -3.21 -12.96 9.88
N HIS A 19 -4.26 -13.26 10.65
CA HIS A 19 -5.15 -14.37 10.29
C HIS A 19 -5.93 -14.13 8.98
N ILE A 20 -6.51 -12.95 8.75
CA ILE A 20 -7.25 -12.67 7.51
C ILE A 20 -6.29 -12.57 6.32
N PHE A 21 -5.21 -11.80 6.47
CA PHE A 21 -4.28 -11.60 5.39
C PHE A 21 -3.56 -12.92 5.05
N TYR A 22 -3.01 -13.64 6.03
CA TYR A 22 -2.31 -14.89 5.76
C TYR A 22 -3.26 -16.03 5.41
N GLY A 23 -4.46 -16.09 5.99
CA GLY A 23 -5.45 -17.13 5.67
C GLY A 23 -5.85 -17.05 4.20
N THR A 24 -6.20 -15.85 3.74
CA THR A 24 -6.55 -15.60 2.33
C THR A 24 -5.37 -15.89 1.40
N SER A 25 -4.17 -15.39 1.75
CA SER A 25 -2.94 -15.65 1.00
C SER A 25 -2.55 -17.12 0.96
N LYS A 26 -2.79 -17.88 2.03
CA LYS A 26 -2.51 -19.31 2.07
C LYS A 26 -3.48 -20.10 1.22
N ILE A 27 -4.76 -19.72 1.18
CA ILE A 27 -5.74 -20.33 0.29
C ILE A 27 -5.35 -20.12 -1.18
N LEU A 28 -4.92 -18.91 -1.55
CA LEU A 28 -4.40 -18.64 -2.90
C LEU A 28 -3.21 -19.56 -3.23
N GLN A 29 -2.21 -19.59 -2.35
CA GLN A 29 -1.02 -20.42 -2.54
C GLN A 29 -1.33 -21.92 -2.65
N LEU A 30 -2.24 -22.44 -1.81
CA LEU A 30 -2.62 -23.85 -1.83
C LEU A 30 -3.32 -24.27 -3.13
N ARG A 31 -4.10 -23.36 -3.73
CA ARG A 31 -4.76 -23.61 -5.02
C ARG A 31 -3.78 -23.52 -6.20
N GLY A 32 -2.73 -22.71 -6.05
CA GLY A 32 -1.72 -22.46 -7.06
C GLY A 32 -2.20 -21.56 -8.21
N PRO A 33 -1.28 -20.93 -8.95
CA PRO A 33 -1.62 -19.88 -9.91
C PRO A 33 -2.54 -20.35 -11.04
N LYS A 34 -2.37 -21.59 -11.53
CA LYS A 34 -3.19 -22.15 -12.62
C LYS A 34 -4.69 -22.21 -12.26
N ALA A 35 -5.03 -22.36 -10.98
CA ALA A 35 -6.42 -22.43 -10.53
C ALA A 35 -7.16 -21.09 -10.57
N HIS A 36 -6.47 -20.01 -10.95
CA HIS A 36 -6.96 -18.64 -10.94
C HIS A 36 -6.99 -17.97 -12.32
N LEU A 37 -6.69 -18.70 -13.40
CA LEU A 37 -6.71 -18.13 -14.75
C LEU A 37 -8.12 -17.76 -15.22
N THR A 38 -9.14 -18.56 -14.86
CA THR A 38 -10.51 -18.38 -15.37
C THR A 38 -11.58 -18.65 -14.31
N GLY A 39 -12.83 -18.29 -14.62
CA GLY A 39 -14.00 -18.62 -13.83
C GLY A 39 -13.99 -18.08 -12.38
N PRO A 40 -14.62 -18.79 -11.43
CA PRO A 40 -14.69 -18.35 -10.03
C PRO A 40 -13.31 -18.19 -9.36
N GLY A 41 -12.31 -18.96 -9.82
CA GLY A 41 -10.94 -18.86 -9.33
C GLY A 41 -10.30 -17.51 -9.67
N ARG A 42 -10.54 -17.00 -10.88
CA ARG A 42 -10.10 -15.67 -11.33
C ARG A 42 -10.73 -14.56 -10.49
N SER A 43 -12.05 -14.58 -10.32
CA SER A 43 -12.75 -13.58 -9.51
C SER A 43 -12.25 -13.58 -8.07
N PHE A 44 -12.06 -14.77 -7.47
CA PHE A 44 -11.48 -14.88 -6.14
C PHE A 44 -10.08 -14.28 -6.06
N PHE A 45 -9.19 -14.58 -7.01
CA PHE A 45 -7.83 -14.02 -7.04
C PHE A 45 -7.83 -12.49 -7.15
N LEU A 46 -8.63 -11.92 -8.06
CA LEU A 46 -8.70 -10.46 -8.26
C LEU A 46 -9.13 -9.72 -7.00
N THR A 47 -10.02 -10.30 -6.19
CA THR A 47 -10.41 -9.74 -4.89
C THR A 47 -9.37 -10.01 -3.81
N ALA A 48 -8.91 -11.26 -3.69
CA ALA A 48 -8.07 -11.74 -2.61
C ALA A 48 -6.64 -11.18 -2.67
N ARG A 49 -6.07 -10.98 -3.86
CA ARG A 49 -4.69 -10.50 -4.04
C ARG A 49 -4.46 -9.12 -3.45
N LEU A 50 -5.48 -8.26 -3.45
CA LEU A 50 -5.38 -6.93 -2.85
C LEU A 50 -5.02 -7.01 -1.36
N PHE A 51 -5.57 -8.01 -0.66
CA PHE A 51 -5.25 -8.23 0.73
C PHE A 51 -3.80 -8.67 0.91
N GLU A 52 -3.30 -9.57 0.07
CA GLU A 52 -1.88 -9.97 0.09
C GLU A 52 -0.93 -8.80 -0.18
N ILE A 53 -1.26 -7.93 -1.14
CA ILE A 53 -0.46 -6.73 -1.43
C ILE A 53 -0.43 -5.81 -0.21
N CYS A 54 -1.60 -5.54 0.40
CA CYS A 54 -1.65 -4.73 1.61
C CYS A 54 -0.86 -5.36 2.77
N ARG A 55 -0.91 -6.69 2.92
CA ARG A 55 -0.12 -7.42 3.92
C ARG A 55 1.37 -7.19 3.74
N SER A 56 1.89 -7.35 2.53
CA SER A 56 3.33 -7.17 2.25
C SER A 56 3.78 -5.71 2.32
N CYS A 57 2.84 -4.75 2.26
CA CYS A 57 3.11 -3.36 2.60
C CYS A 57 3.09 -3.10 4.12
N PHE A 58 2.24 -3.79 4.89
CA PHE A 58 2.15 -3.60 6.35
C PHE A 58 3.27 -4.28 7.11
N PHE A 59 3.70 -5.44 6.62
CA PHE A 59 4.74 -6.26 7.22
C PHE A 59 5.85 -6.37 6.19
N PRO A 60 7.13 -6.09 6.56
CA PRO A 60 8.27 -6.16 5.65
C PRO A 60 8.64 -7.62 5.36
N GLU A 61 7.70 -8.36 4.81
CA GLU A 61 7.77 -9.77 4.48
C GLU A 61 7.57 -9.95 2.98
N PRO A 62 8.24 -10.95 2.37
CA PRO A 62 8.08 -11.22 0.96
C PRO A 62 6.63 -11.59 0.64
N THR A 63 6.21 -11.29 -0.58
CA THR A 63 4.93 -11.73 -1.13
C THR A 63 5.17 -12.81 -2.18
N PHE A 64 4.28 -13.81 -2.22
CA PHE A 64 4.32 -14.81 -3.29
C PHE A 64 3.93 -14.22 -4.66
N LEU A 65 3.27 -13.05 -4.68
CA LEU A 65 2.83 -12.38 -5.91
C LEU A 65 4.01 -11.89 -6.77
N ASP A 66 5.21 -11.75 -6.18
CA ASP A 66 6.46 -11.38 -6.87
C ASP A 66 7.19 -12.60 -7.45
N GLN A 67 6.63 -13.81 -7.32
CA GLN A 67 7.21 -15.02 -7.90
C GLN A 67 6.78 -15.19 -9.37
N ALA A 68 7.67 -15.76 -10.18
CA ALA A 68 7.52 -15.88 -11.64
C ALA A 68 6.17 -16.48 -12.08
N ASP A 69 5.71 -17.56 -11.44
CA ASP A 69 4.45 -18.20 -11.82
C ASP A 69 3.22 -17.31 -11.54
N TRP A 70 3.29 -16.46 -10.51
CA TRP A 70 2.22 -15.53 -10.15
C TRP A 70 2.24 -14.27 -11.00
N MET A 71 3.42 -13.76 -11.35
CA MET A 71 3.56 -12.70 -12.35
C MET A 71 3.02 -13.17 -13.71
N SER A 72 3.40 -14.37 -14.14
CA SER A 72 2.89 -14.97 -15.38
C SER A 72 1.38 -15.16 -15.36
N LEU A 73 0.79 -15.53 -14.21
CA LEU A 73 -0.67 -15.55 -14.05
C LEU A 73 -1.25 -14.16 -14.31
N MET A 74 -0.73 -13.12 -13.65
CA MET A 74 -1.27 -11.76 -13.76
C MET A 74 -1.19 -11.21 -15.18
N ASP A 75 -0.13 -11.52 -15.92
CA ASP A 75 0.01 -11.16 -17.33
C ASP A 75 -1.06 -11.85 -18.19
N ARG A 76 -1.19 -13.17 -18.03
CA ARG A 76 -2.08 -14.00 -18.85
C ARG A 76 -3.56 -13.81 -18.55
N MET A 77 -3.91 -13.29 -17.37
CA MET A 77 -5.30 -13.08 -16.95
C MET A 77 -6.07 -12.05 -17.79
N TRP A 78 -5.36 -11.26 -18.58
CA TRP A 78 -5.92 -10.21 -19.42
C TRP A 78 -5.81 -10.51 -20.92
N GLU A 79 -5.45 -11.74 -21.28
CA GLU A 79 -5.42 -12.18 -22.68
C GLU A 79 -6.83 -12.50 -23.21
N GLY A 80 -6.99 -12.43 -24.54
CA GLY A 80 -8.23 -12.81 -25.22
C GLY A 80 -9.43 -11.96 -24.80
N GLU A 81 -10.56 -12.63 -24.53
CA GLU A 81 -11.84 -11.97 -24.20
C GLU A 81 -11.78 -11.18 -22.88
N SER A 82 -10.90 -11.58 -21.95
CA SER A 82 -10.73 -10.92 -20.65
C SER A 82 -10.01 -9.57 -20.73
N ALA A 83 -9.39 -9.22 -21.88
CA ALA A 83 -8.73 -7.94 -22.08
C ALA A 83 -9.68 -6.74 -21.89
N SER A 84 -10.95 -6.92 -22.26
CA SER A 84 -11.99 -5.88 -22.15
C SER A 84 -12.35 -5.52 -20.70
N GLU A 85 -12.08 -6.42 -19.75
CA GLU A 85 -12.37 -6.22 -18.33
C GLU A 85 -11.21 -5.53 -17.59
N TRP A 86 -10.07 -5.36 -18.24
CA TRP A 86 -8.89 -4.76 -17.65
C TRP A 86 -9.17 -3.31 -17.21
N HIS A 87 -8.64 -2.96 -16.05
CA HIS A 87 -8.79 -1.64 -15.47
C HIS A 87 -7.41 -1.10 -15.06
N PRO A 88 -7.11 0.20 -15.19
CA PRO A 88 -5.79 0.75 -14.81
C PRO A 88 -5.36 0.50 -13.36
N LYS A 89 -6.30 0.16 -12.48
CA LYS A 89 -5.99 -0.29 -11.12
C LYS A 89 -5.05 -1.49 -11.12
N GLU A 90 -5.14 -2.37 -12.11
CA GLU A 90 -4.39 -3.63 -12.08
C GLU A 90 -2.89 -3.37 -12.22
N SER A 91 -2.48 -2.47 -13.12
CA SER A 91 -1.08 -2.07 -13.22
C SER A 91 -0.58 -1.28 -12.00
N LEU A 92 -1.47 -0.56 -11.29
CA LEU A 92 -1.11 0.05 -10.01
C LEU A 92 -0.80 -1.01 -8.95
N LEU A 93 -1.61 -2.08 -8.88
CA LEU A 93 -1.40 -3.18 -7.95
C LEU A 93 -0.06 -3.88 -8.22
N ASP A 94 0.33 -4.01 -9.49
CA ASP A 94 1.65 -4.55 -9.86
C ASP A 94 2.79 -3.63 -9.37
N LEU A 95 2.64 -2.31 -9.50
CA LEU A 95 3.59 -1.34 -8.95
C LEU A 95 3.66 -1.40 -7.41
N MET A 96 2.55 -1.69 -6.74
CA MET A 96 2.54 -1.86 -5.28
C MET A 96 3.33 -3.11 -4.84
N ILE A 97 3.21 -4.22 -5.59
CA ILE A 97 4.01 -5.43 -5.36
C ILE A 97 5.49 -5.10 -5.47
N ALA A 98 5.90 -4.41 -6.54
CA ALA A 98 7.29 -4.02 -6.74
C ALA A 98 7.80 -3.07 -5.64
N CYS A 99 7.00 -2.09 -5.21
CA CYS A 99 7.34 -1.21 -4.08
C CYS A 99 7.52 -2.00 -2.77
N SER A 100 6.64 -2.97 -2.49
CA SER A 100 6.72 -3.83 -1.32
C SER A 100 7.96 -4.74 -1.35
N SER A 101 8.28 -5.32 -2.50
CA SER A 101 9.48 -6.16 -2.70
C SER A 101 10.77 -5.35 -2.47
N LEU A 102 10.84 -4.13 -3.04
CA LEU A 102 11.93 -3.19 -2.77
C LEU A 102 12.03 -2.86 -1.27
N GLY A 103 10.90 -2.56 -0.63
CA GLY A 103 10.82 -2.28 0.81
C GLY A 103 11.37 -3.41 1.67
N HIS A 104 11.02 -4.67 1.36
CA HIS A 104 11.55 -5.85 2.04
C HIS A 104 13.07 -6.00 1.87
N ARG A 105 13.59 -5.78 0.65
CA ARG A 105 15.04 -5.81 0.38
C ARG A 105 15.79 -4.71 1.12
N ILE A 106 15.24 -3.49 1.17
CA ILE A 106 15.80 -2.38 1.97
C ILE A 106 15.81 -2.73 3.45
N ALA A 107 14.72 -3.27 3.99
CA ALA A 107 14.62 -3.65 5.40
C ALA A 107 15.61 -4.77 5.77
N THR A 108 15.85 -5.72 4.85
CA THR A 108 16.81 -6.81 5.04
C THR A 108 18.26 -6.31 4.98
N LEU A 109 18.55 -5.37 4.07
CA LEU A 109 19.90 -4.81 3.91
C LEU A 109 20.25 -3.84 5.05
N VAL A 110 19.29 -3.06 5.50
CA VAL A 110 19.45 -2.02 6.52
C VAL A 110 18.86 -2.53 7.84
N ASP A 111 19.50 -3.54 8.43
CA ASP A 111 19.10 -4.06 9.75
C ASP A 111 19.37 -3.00 10.83
N PRO A 112 18.33 -2.46 11.51
CA PRO A 112 18.51 -1.46 12.55
C PRO A 112 19.33 -1.95 13.76
N THR A 113 19.48 -3.26 13.92
CA THR A 113 20.14 -3.88 15.08
C THR A 113 21.62 -4.18 14.88
N SER A 114 22.12 -4.03 13.65
CA SER A 114 23.52 -4.24 13.32
C SER A 114 24.38 -3.02 13.73
N ILE A 115 25.28 -3.25 14.68
CA ILE A 115 26.25 -2.28 15.21
C ILE A 115 27.37 -1.99 14.18
N GLU A 116 27.54 -2.86 13.18
CA GLU A 116 28.61 -2.80 12.17
C GLU A 116 28.09 -2.53 10.75
N ASN A 117 27.02 -1.74 10.60
CA ASN A 117 26.37 -1.45 9.31
C ASN A 117 27.24 -0.66 8.30
N LYS A 118 28.35 -1.23 7.84
CA LYS A 118 28.99 -0.91 6.56
C LYS A 118 28.19 -1.60 5.46
N VAL A 119 26.98 -1.11 5.22
CA VAL A 119 26.24 -1.46 4.01
C VAL A 119 27.02 -0.89 2.83
N SER A 120 27.22 -1.70 1.79
CA SER A 120 27.89 -1.25 0.57
C SER A 120 27.15 -0.07 -0.06
N GLU A 121 27.86 1.02 -0.33
CA GLU A 121 27.31 2.19 -1.01
C GLU A 121 26.73 1.81 -2.39
N GLY A 122 27.37 0.87 -3.09
CA GLY A 122 26.86 0.33 -4.36
C GLY A 122 25.50 -0.35 -4.20
N ALA A 123 25.31 -1.16 -3.15
CA ALA A 123 24.03 -1.82 -2.89
C ALA A 123 22.92 -0.81 -2.52
N LEU A 124 23.26 0.26 -1.79
CA LEU A 124 22.33 1.35 -1.51
C LEU A 124 21.96 2.12 -2.78
N LEU A 125 22.95 2.37 -3.66
CA LEU A 125 22.73 3.05 -4.94
C LEU A 125 21.84 2.23 -5.87
N ASP A 126 22.01 0.91 -5.93
CA ASP A 126 21.17 0.01 -6.72
C ASP A 126 19.71 0.07 -6.26
N LEU A 127 19.47 0.00 -4.94
CA LEU A 127 18.12 0.09 -4.37
C LEU A 127 17.50 1.49 -4.57
N ALA A 128 18.31 2.55 -4.46
CA ALA A 128 17.86 3.92 -4.72
C ALA A 128 17.48 4.12 -6.19
N THR A 129 18.28 3.56 -7.11
CA THR A 129 18.02 3.59 -8.56
C THR A 129 16.73 2.85 -8.90
N GLU A 130 16.54 1.66 -8.34
CA GLU A 130 15.29 0.90 -8.47
C GLU A 130 14.10 1.71 -7.94
N GLY A 131 14.25 2.35 -6.78
CA GLY A 131 13.23 3.22 -6.21
C GLY A 131 12.90 4.44 -7.08
N ILE A 132 13.89 5.07 -7.71
CA ILE A 132 13.70 6.18 -8.67
C ILE A 132 12.93 5.70 -9.91
N ASN A 133 13.24 4.51 -10.40
CA ASN A 133 12.50 3.91 -11.51
C ASN A 133 11.04 3.66 -11.13
N LEU A 134 10.76 3.10 -9.94
CA LEU A 134 9.40 2.91 -9.43
C LEU A 134 8.65 4.24 -9.26
N ARG A 135 9.31 5.29 -8.76
CA ARG A 135 8.72 6.63 -8.68
C ARG A 135 8.32 7.15 -10.06
N SER A 136 9.18 6.95 -11.06
CA SER A 136 8.90 7.35 -12.43
C SER A 136 7.72 6.57 -13.02
N SER A 137 7.66 5.26 -12.77
CA SER A 137 6.53 4.41 -13.18
C SER A 137 5.21 4.82 -12.51
N LEU A 138 5.22 5.18 -11.22
CA LEU A 138 4.05 5.71 -10.52
C LEU A 138 3.57 7.03 -11.13
N SER A 139 4.49 7.96 -11.42
CA SER A 139 4.15 9.23 -12.07
C SER A 139 3.57 9.02 -13.48
N ASN A 140 4.14 8.10 -14.26
CA ASN A 140 3.63 7.74 -15.58
C ASN A 140 2.24 7.08 -15.50
N TRP A 141 2.07 6.17 -14.53
CA TRP A 141 0.77 5.56 -14.24
C TRP A 141 -0.28 6.61 -13.94
N GLN A 142 0.02 7.59 -13.09
CA GLN A 142 -0.92 8.66 -12.75
C GLN A 142 -1.29 9.52 -13.96
N GLY A 143 -0.31 9.86 -14.81
CA GLY A 143 -0.57 10.59 -16.05
C GLY A 143 -1.53 9.82 -16.96
N THR A 144 -1.23 8.54 -17.21
CA THR A 144 -2.04 7.65 -18.04
C THR A 144 -3.43 7.44 -17.45
N PHE A 145 -3.53 7.22 -16.13
CA PHE A 145 -4.79 7.04 -15.43
C PHE A 145 -5.67 8.29 -15.50
N THR A 146 -5.08 9.48 -15.35
CA THR A 146 -5.80 10.76 -15.48
C THR A 146 -6.35 10.93 -16.89
N THR A 147 -5.53 10.68 -17.92
CA THR A 147 -6.00 10.70 -19.31
C THR A 147 -7.12 9.68 -19.53
N TRP A 148 -6.98 8.47 -18.99
CA TRP A 148 -7.98 7.43 -19.10
C TRP A 148 -9.31 7.79 -18.43
N LEU A 149 -9.29 8.48 -17.28
CA LEU A 149 -10.50 9.01 -16.64
C LEU A 149 -11.18 10.08 -17.51
N HIS A 150 -10.42 11.02 -18.07
CA HIS A 150 -10.97 12.10 -18.88
C HIS A 150 -11.63 11.64 -20.19
N LEU A 151 -11.29 10.45 -20.69
CA LEU A 151 -11.94 9.88 -21.88
C LEU A 151 -13.41 9.51 -21.64
N ASP A 152 -13.82 9.29 -20.39
CA ASP A 152 -15.20 8.92 -20.04
C ASP A 152 -15.49 9.34 -18.59
N PRO A 153 -16.29 10.40 -18.37
CA PRO A 153 -16.59 10.93 -17.04
C PRO A 153 -17.24 9.92 -16.09
N THR A 154 -17.89 8.87 -16.60
CA THR A 154 -18.49 7.83 -15.74
C THR A 154 -17.43 7.05 -14.97
N ARG A 155 -16.18 7.04 -15.47
CA ARG A 155 -15.04 6.35 -14.85
C ARG A 155 -14.60 7.00 -13.55
N GLU A 156 -14.80 8.30 -13.37
CA GLU A 156 -14.45 8.99 -12.11
C GLU A 156 -15.31 8.50 -10.95
N GLN A 157 -16.55 8.07 -11.24
CA GLN A 157 -17.48 7.53 -10.26
C GLN A 157 -17.38 6.01 -10.11
N ASP A 158 -16.62 5.30 -10.96
CA ASP A 158 -16.36 3.87 -10.79
C ASP A 158 -15.63 3.65 -9.45
N PRO A 159 -16.19 2.85 -8.52
CA PRO A 159 -15.54 2.54 -7.26
C PRO A 159 -14.11 2.01 -7.41
N ARG A 160 -13.80 1.31 -8.51
CA ARG A 160 -12.45 0.83 -8.82
C ARG A 160 -11.48 1.98 -9.10
N SER A 161 -11.94 3.04 -9.74
CA SER A 161 -11.15 4.26 -10.00
C SER A 161 -10.89 5.03 -8.73
N VAL A 162 -11.90 5.20 -7.87
CA VAL A 162 -11.76 5.86 -6.56
C VAL A 162 -10.74 5.11 -5.70
N LEU A 163 -10.83 3.79 -5.67
CA LEU A 163 -9.87 2.95 -4.96
C LEU A 163 -8.46 3.09 -5.53
N ALA A 164 -8.30 3.03 -6.86
CA ALA A 164 -7.02 3.17 -7.52
C ALA A 164 -6.36 4.54 -7.24
N ALA A 165 -7.12 5.63 -7.36
CA ALA A 165 -6.63 6.98 -7.06
C ALA A 165 -6.16 7.10 -5.60
N THR A 166 -6.94 6.55 -4.66
CA THR A 166 -6.59 6.56 -3.24
C THR A 166 -5.32 5.73 -2.97
N TYR A 167 -5.21 4.58 -3.61
CA TYR A 167 -4.05 3.68 -3.48
C TYR A 167 -2.79 4.29 -4.08
N TYR A 168 -2.90 5.03 -5.19
CA TYR A 168 -1.78 5.74 -5.79
C TYR A 168 -1.14 6.73 -4.82
N HIS A 169 -1.96 7.50 -4.10
CA HIS A 169 -1.46 8.41 -3.08
C HIS A 169 -0.84 7.65 -1.90
N GLY A 170 -1.47 6.56 -1.46
CA GLY A 170 -0.93 5.68 -0.42
C GLY A 170 0.45 5.11 -0.79
N ILE A 171 0.56 4.48 -1.95
CA ILE A 171 1.81 3.86 -2.39
C ILE A 171 2.90 4.89 -2.69
N SER A 172 2.52 6.09 -3.15
CA SER A 172 3.47 7.18 -3.38
C SER A 172 4.17 7.62 -2.09
N ILE A 173 3.42 7.75 -0.99
CA ILE A 173 3.97 8.03 0.34
C ILE A 173 4.76 6.83 0.86
N PHE A 174 4.23 5.62 0.70
CA PHE A 174 4.86 4.38 1.16
C PHE A 174 6.27 4.22 0.57
N LEU A 175 6.42 4.40 -0.75
CA LEU A 175 7.71 4.35 -1.43
C LEU A 175 8.69 5.39 -0.87
N SER A 176 8.24 6.62 -0.60
CA SER A 176 9.09 7.65 0.04
C SER A 176 9.60 7.19 1.40
N GLY A 177 8.73 6.53 2.18
CA GLY A 177 9.03 6.02 3.51
C GLY A 177 10.11 4.94 3.58
N HIS A 178 10.43 4.27 2.48
CA HIS A 178 11.57 3.35 2.49
C HIS A 178 12.91 4.08 2.58
N PHE A 179 12.98 5.34 2.17
CA PHE A 179 14.23 6.08 2.05
C PHE A 179 14.33 7.20 3.09
N ASP A 180 13.30 8.03 3.25
CA ASP A 180 13.38 9.27 4.03
C ASP A 180 13.49 9.09 5.56
N TYR A 181 13.26 7.88 6.08
CA TYR A 181 13.45 7.55 7.48
C TYR A 181 14.83 6.98 7.83
N ARG A 182 15.65 6.70 6.82
CA ARG A 182 16.90 5.95 6.94
C ARG A 182 18.09 6.86 6.61
N TYR A 183 18.94 7.09 7.61
CA TYR A 183 20.10 7.98 7.45
C TYR A 183 21.08 7.50 6.38
N GLN A 184 21.09 6.19 6.07
CA GLN A 184 21.92 5.57 5.04
C GLN A 184 21.67 6.17 3.65
N PHE A 185 20.47 6.73 3.41
CA PHE A 185 20.12 7.35 2.13
C PHE A 185 20.24 8.88 2.13
N ASN A 186 20.69 9.52 3.22
CA ASN A 186 20.76 10.99 3.31
C ASN A 186 21.66 11.64 2.26
N HIS A 187 22.67 10.91 1.77
CA HIS A 187 23.62 11.39 0.76
C HIS A 187 23.44 10.73 -0.60
N ILE A 188 22.43 9.88 -0.76
CA ILE A 188 22.12 9.16 -2.00
C ILE A 188 20.85 9.76 -2.60
N PRO A 189 20.85 10.18 -3.87
CA PRO A 189 19.62 10.55 -4.56
C PRO A 189 18.60 9.41 -4.45
N SER A 190 17.45 9.69 -3.83
CA SER A 190 16.43 8.67 -3.51
C SER A 190 15.06 9.13 -3.98
N PRO A 191 14.07 8.22 -4.17
CA PRO A 191 12.71 8.57 -4.60
C PRO A 191 11.85 9.22 -3.50
N SER A 192 12.50 9.83 -2.51
CA SER A 192 11.86 10.51 -1.38
C SER A 192 11.10 11.74 -1.86
N LEU A 193 9.89 11.93 -1.34
CA LEU A 193 9.06 13.08 -1.68
C LEU A 193 9.32 14.24 -0.71
N PRO A 194 9.31 15.49 -1.22
CA PRO A 194 9.26 16.67 -0.38
C PRO A 194 8.08 16.64 0.61
N SER A 195 8.30 17.29 1.74
CA SER A 195 7.30 17.50 2.79
C SER A 195 5.93 17.96 2.27
N ASN A 196 5.91 18.90 1.33
CA ASN A 196 4.67 19.46 0.79
C ASN A 196 3.90 18.42 -0.06
N ASP A 197 4.62 17.63 -0.84
CA ASP A 197 4.04 16.58 -1.69
C ASP A 197 3.47 15.44 -0.83
N ILE A 198 4.17 15.07 0.24
CA ILE A 198 3.64 14.13 1.24
C ILE A 198 2.31 14.66 1.82
N GLN A 199 2.24 15.94 2.21
CA GLN A 199 1.00 16.50 2.75
C GLN A 199 -0.11 16.62 1.71
N PHE A 200 0.23 16.91 0.45
CA PHE A 200 -0.72 16.84 -0.66
C PHE A 200 -1.35 15.44 -0.76
N HIS A 201 -0.52 14.39 -0.78
CA HIS A 201 -1.00 13.01 -0.82
C HIS A 201 -1.83 12.63 0.41
N VAL A 202 -1.40 13.02 1.62
CA VAL A 202 -2.17 12.80 2.86
C VAL A 202 -3.57 13.40 2.71
N ASN A 203 -3.67 14.68 2.33
CA ASN A 203 -4.95 15.36 2.21
C ASN A 203 -5.85 14.72 1.14
N LYS A 204 -5.27 14.26 0.02
CA LYS A 204 -6.02 13.53 -1.01
C LYS A 204 -6.55 12.19 -0.53
N ILE A 205 -5.75 11.42 0.20
CA ILE A 205 -6.21 10.17 0.84
C ILE A 205 -7.41 10.45 1.75
N LEU A 206 -7.32 11.46 2.62
CA LEU A 206 -8.41 11.78 3.54
C LEU A 206 -9.68 12.20 2.81
N GLN A 207 -9.55 13.09 1.82
CA GLN A 207 -10.68 13.54 1.00
C GLN A 207 -11.35 12.37 0.28
N GLN A 208 -10.59 11.59 -0.47
CA GLN A 208 -11.11 10.51 -1.30
C GLN A 208 -11.68 9.36 -0.46
N THR A 209 -11.04 9.01 0.65
CA THR A 209 -11.55 7.97 1.55
C THR A 209 -12.87 8.39 2.19
N GLU A 210 -12.93 9.63 2.69
CA GLU A 210 -14.14 10.15 3.32
C GLU A 210 -15.32 10.20 2.33
N GLU A 211 -15.07 10.63 1.10
CA GLU A 211 -16.07 10.62 0.04
C GLU A 211 -16.47 9.18 -0.33
N ALA A 212 -15.50 8.29 -0.54
CA ALA A 212 -15.76 6.91 -0.95
C ALA A 212 -16.59 6.13 0.08
N LEU A 213 -16.31 6.31 1.37
CA LEU A 213 -17.07 5.68 2.45
C LEU A 213 -18.53 6.16 2.52
N LYS A 214 -18.82 7.37 2.01
CA LYS A 214 -20.18 7.94 1.97
C LYS A 214 -20.93 7.59 0.69
N THR A 215 -20.24 7.53 -0.45
CA THR A 215 -20.88 7.49 -1.77
C THR A 215 -20.78 6.15 -2.48
N THR A 216 -19.86 5.27 -2.07
CA THR A 216 -19.64 3.97 -2.73
C THR A 216 -20.07 2.79 -1.86
N ARG A 217 -20.12 1.60 -2.46
CA ARG A 217 -20.34 0.32 -1.75
C ARG A 217 -19.04 -0.41 -1.43
N LEU A 218 -17.90 0.28 -1.49
CA LEU A 218 -16.60 -0.33 -1.17
C LEU A 218 -16.55 -0.68 0.31
N ALA A 219 -16.03 -1.87 0.61
CA ALA A 219 -15.83 -2.27 1.99
C ALA A 219 -14.78 -1.37 2.64
N GLY A 220 -15.08 -0.83 3.84
CA GLY A 220 -14.20 0.08 4.56
C GLY A 220 -12.79 -0.47 4.81
N ILE A 221 -12.65 -1.79 4.95
CA ILE A 221 -11.37 -2.48 5.09
C ILE A 221 -10.38 -2.19 3.94
N LEU A 222 -10.89 -1.89 2.75
CA LEU A 222 -10.07 -1.55 1.59
C LEU A 222 -9.30 -0.24 1.80
N PHE A 223 -9.72 0.62 2.71
CA PHE A 223 -9.06 1.90 2.98
C PHE A 223 -8.05 1.85 4.14
N LEU A 224 -7.86 0.70 4.79
CA LEU A 224 -6.90 0.60 5.91
C LEU A 224 -5.46 0.90 5.49
N PHE A 225 -5.03 0.43 4.31
CA PHE A 225 -3.70 0.72 3.79
C PHE A 225 -3.45 2.21 3.60
N PRO A 226 -4.23 2.93 2.76
CA PRO A 226 -3.99 4.35 2.56
C PRO A 226 -4.18 5.17 3.85
N LEU A 227 -5.15 4.83 4.71
CA LEU A 227 -5.34 5.52 5.99
C LEU A 227 -4.15 5.33 6.96
N ARG A 228 -3.58 4.12 7.04
CA ARG A 228 -2.37 3.87 7.84
C ARG A 228 -1.21 4.73 7.37
N VAL A 229 -0.97 4.72 6.06
CA VAL A 229 0.14 5.48 5.45
C VAL A 229 -0.06 6.98 5.66
N ALA A 230 -1.27 7.49 5.45
CA ALA A 230 -1.62 8.87 5.74
C ALA A 230 -1.41 9.21 7.22
N GLY A 231 -1.83 8.32 8.12
CA GLY A 231 -1.70 8.51 9.57
C GLY A 231 -0.25 8.58 10.05
N ALA A 232 0.63 7.75 9.48
CA ALA A 232 2.06 7.80 9.77
C ALA A 232 2.71 9.16 9.40
N ARG A 233 2.09 9.88 8.46
CA ARG A 233 2.53 11.17 7.91
C ARG A 233 1.63 12.36 8.27
N ALA A 234 0.62 12.16 9.12
CA ALA A 234 -0.21 13.25 9.61
C ALA A 234 0.63 14.25 10.42
N ARG A 235 0.32 15.53 10.26
CA ARG A 235 1.03 16.65 10.91
C ARG A 235 0.13 17.58 11.71
N THR A 236 -1.18 17.45 11.58
CA THR A 236 -2.13 18.31 12.26
C THR A 236 -3.13 17.48 13.04
N VAL A 237 -3.63 18.06 14.14
CA VAL A 237 -4.71 17.48 14.95
C VAL A 237 -5.97 17.25 14.11
N VAL A 238 -6.22 18.11 13.11
CA VAL A 238 -7.34 17.95 12.18
C VAL A 238 -7.18 16.70 11.32
N GLN A 239 -5.97 16.44 10.80
CA GLN A 239 -5.72 15.22 10.02
C GLN A 239 -5.86 13.96 10.89
N SER A 240 -5.26 13.95 12.09
CA SER A 240 -5.36 12.79 12.99
C SER A 240 -6.81 12.51 13.42
N ALA A 241 -7.57 13.55 13.78
CA ALA A 241 -8.98 13.43 14.12
C ALA A 241 -9.83 12.86 12.97
N ARG A 242 -9.62 13.33 11.74
CA ARG A 242 -10.33 12.80 10.55
C ARG A 242 -10.01 11.33 10.29
N ILE A 243 -8.74 10.93 10.46
CA ILE A 243 -8.32 9.54 10.30
C ILE A 243 -8.98 8.64 11.34
N LEU A 244 -8.98 9.05 12.62
CA LEU A 244 -9.63 8.29 13.68
C LEU A 244 -11.13 8.14 13.43
N ALA A 245 -11.81 9.22 13.06
CA ALA A 245 -13.24 9.16 12.75
C ALA A 245 -13.56 8.15 11.63
N MET A 246 -12.75 8.09 10.57
CA MET A 246 -12.93 7.10 9.51
C MET A 246 -12.62 5.67 9.99
N LEU A 247 -11.54 5.47 10.75
CA LEU A 247 -11.17 4.15 11.28
C LEU A 247 -12.21 3.62 12.28
N ASP A 248 -12.75 4.49 13.13
CA ASP A 248 -13.80 4.14 14.09
C ASP A 248 -15.09 3.73 13.34
N GLY A 249 -15.50 4.48 12.30
CA GLY A 249 -16.63 4.09 11.46
C GLY A 249 -16.43 2.77 10.69
N ILE A 250 -15.19 2.47 10.27
CA ILE A 250 -14.85 1.17 9.67
C ILE A 250 -14.95 0.05 10.73
N SER A 251 -14.49 0.30 11.96
CA SER A 251 -14.55 -0.64 13.07
C SER A 251 -16.00 -1.01 13.41
N GLU A 252 -16.85 0.00 13.55
CA GLU A 252 -18.29 -0.15 13.81
C GLU A 252 -19.01 -0.94 12.70
N SER A 253 -18.52 -0.83 11.47
CA SER A 253 -19.02 -1.56 10.28
C SER A 253 -18.56 -3.02 10.21
N ARG A 254 -18.26 -3.65 11.36
CA ARG A 254 -17.82 -5.05 11.54
C ARG A 254 -16.37 -5.35 11.13
N PHE A 255 -15.54 -4.34 10.93
CA PHE A 255 -14.11 -4.51 10.67
C PHE A 255 -13.29 -4.08 11.88
N VAL A 256 -13.42 -4.83 12.99
CA VAL A 256 -12.75 -4.59 14.28
C VAL A 256 -11.24 -4.37 14.14
N VAL A 257 -10.63 -4.92 13.09
CA VAL A 257 -9.24 -4.64 12.71
C VAL A 257 -8.89 -3.15 12.68
N ALA A 258 -9.80 -2.26 12.27
CA ALA A 258 -9.54 -0.84 12.20
C ALA A 258 -9.19 -0.25 13.57
N GLN A 259 -9.70 -0.82 14.67
CA GLN A 259 -9.35 -0.41 16.02
C GLN A 259 -7.85 -0.61 16.31
N ALA A 260 -7.25 -1.70 15.84
CA ALA A 260 -5.81 -1.93 16.02
C ALA A 260 -4.97 -0.86 15.30
N PHE A 261 -5.44 -0.38 14.15
CA PHE A 261 -4.80 0.74 13.44
C PHE A 261 -4.98 2.06 14.21
N SER A 262 -6.17 2.32 14.78
CA SER A 262 -6.43 3.50 15.61
C SER A 262 -5.52 3.53 16.85
N GLU A 263 -5.41 2.44 17.59
CA GLU A 263 -4.55 2.31 18.79
C GLU A 263 -3.08 2.55 18.46
N ASN A 264 -2.65 2.02 17.32
CA ASN A 264 -1.30 2.16 16.81
C ASN A 264 -0.97 3.62 16.45
N LEU A 265 -1.87 4.28 15.71
CA LEU A 265 -1.71 5.69 15.36
C LEU A 265 -1.77 6.61 16.60
N ARG A 266 -2.63 6.30 17.58
CA ARG A 266 -2.68 7.05 18.83
C ARG A 266 -1.35 6.99 19.57
N THR A 267 -0.74 5.82 19.66
CA THR A 267 0.59 5.63 20.27
C THR A 267 1.64 6.48 19.54
N LEU A 268 1.65 6.42 18.20
CA LEU A 268 2.54 7.21 17.37
C LEU A 268 2.38 8.72 17.62
N TRP A 269 1.15 9.21 17.62
CA TRP A 269 0.84 10.63 17.74
C TRP A 269 0.98 11.19 19.14
N GLY A 270 0.86 10.37 20.18
CA GLY A 270 1.12 10.79 21.56
C GLY A 270 2.53 11.35 21.75
N SER A 271 3.52 10.78 21.05
CA SER A 271 4.89 11.31 21.02
C SER A 271 5.07 12.60 20.22
N ARG A 272 4.09 12.96 19.38
CA ARG A 272 4.14 14.09 18.44
C ARG A 272 3.19 15.25 18.79
N GLY A 273 2.41 15.14 19.86
CA GLY A 273 1.41 16.14 20.25
C GLY A 273 0.26 16.28 19.26
N LEU A 274 -0.14 15.19 18.60
CA LEU A 274 -1.22 15.18 17.58
C LEU A 274 -2.51 14.48 18.07
N LEU A 275 -2.67 14.34 19.39
CA LEU A 275 -3.85 13.79 20.06
C LEU A 275 -4.70 14.87 20.71
#